data_AF-A0A521ZAD5-F1
#
_entry.id   AF-A0A521ZAD5-F1
#
_cell.length_a   1.000
_cell.length_b   1.000
_cell.length_c   1.000
_cell.angle_alpha   90.00
_cell.angle_beta   90.00
_cell.angle_gamma   90.00
#
_symmetry.space_group_name_H-M   'P 1'
#
loop_
_entity.id
_entity.type
_entity.pdbx_description
1 polymer ?
#
loop_
_entity_poly.entity_id
_entity_poly.type
_entity_poly.pdbx_seq_one_letter_code
_entity_poly.pdbx_strand_id
1 'polypeptide(L)'
;MSNYVSLEQSSQLALDKMSQELRQARGLTDFSPTRLRVLDADNLPVEFFHDAGSRTVMRVAGGATNNYLTDCDSLQFSVYQHTVQSNTFECYNPLYLADARVIQITWVCSRKILGAKANTESVQSARVAFRNRN
;
A
#
# COMPACT_ATOMS: atom_id res chain seq x y z
N MET A 1 26.60 -1.19 6.49
CA MET A 1 25.80 -1.04 5.25
C MET A 1 24.73 -2.13 5.04
N SER A 2 24.86 -3.32 5.63
CA SER A 2 23.87 -4.44 5.48
C SER A 2 22.43 -4.12 5.95
N ASN A 3 22.27 -3.25 6.96
CA ASN A 3 20.95 -2.94 7.52
C ASN A 3 20.05 -2.06 6.63
N TYR A 4 20.64 -1.18 5.81
CA TYR A 4 19.86 -0.37 4.87
C TYR A 4 19.37 -1.18 3.69
N VAL A 5 20.28 -1.99 3.13
CA VAL A 5 19.97 -2.83 1.96
C VAL A 5 18.86 -3.83 2.27
N SER A 6 18.87 -4.43 3.47
CA SER A 6 17.81 -5.34 3.88
C SER A 6 16.47 -4.62 4.10
N LEU A 7 16.45 -3.43 4.71
CA LEU A 7 15.23 -2.64 4.87
C LEU A 7 14.63 -2.25 3.52
N GLU A 8 15.47 -1.73 2.61
CA GLU A 8 15.07 -1.34 1.26
C GLU A 8 14.56 -2.55 0.46
N GLN A 9 15.25 -3.68 0.54
CA GLN A 9 14.83 -4.91 -0.15
C GLN A 9 13.48 -5.42 0.39
N SER A 10 13.28 -5.45 1.71
CA SER A 10 11.99 -5.83 2.30
C SER A 10 10.87 -4.87 1.88
N SER A 11 11.16 -3.57 1.82
CA SER A 11 10.23 -2.53 1.37
C SER A 11 9.84 -2.73 -0.10
N GLN A 12 10.80 -2.91 -1.00
CA GLN A 12 10.53 -3.17 -2.42
C GLN A 12 9.74 -4.47 -2.65
N LEU A 13 10.13 -5.56 -1.98
CA LEU A 13 9.40 -6.83 -2.09
C LEU A 13 7.96 -6.74 -1.58
N ALA A 14 7.73 -5.97 -0.51
CA ALA A 14 6.39 -5.70 -0.02
C ALA A 14 5.59 -4.86 -1.05
N LEU A 15 6.19 -3.84 -1.65
CA LEU A 15 5.53 -3.01 -2.65
C LEU A 15 5.15 -3.82 -3.89
N ASP A 16 6.04 -4.67 -4.38
CA ASP A 16 5.81 -5.52 -5.55
C ASP A 16 4.68 -6.51 -5.31
N LYS A 17 4.68 -7.18 -4.15
CA LYS A 17 3.61 -8.11 -3.76
C LYS A 17 2.26 -7.38 -3.64
N MET A 18 2.24 -6.20 -3.03
CA MET A 18 0.99 -5.45 -2.83
C MET A 18 0.46 -4.99 -4.18
N SER A 19 1.36 -4.51 -5.04
CA SER A 19 1.02 -4.11 -6.40
C SER A 19 0.51 -5.29 -7.22
N GLN A 20 1.03 -6.50 -7.04
CA GLN A 20 0.53 -7.70 -7.71
C GLN A 20 -0.90 -8.03 -7.27
N GLU A 21 -1.15 -8.06 -5.96
CA GLU A 21 -2.48 -8.34 -5.41
C GLU A 21 -3.50 -7.27 -5.84
N LEU A 22 -3.13 -6.00 -5.78
CA LEU A 22 -4.00 -4.91 -6.21
C LEU A 22 -4.27 -4.94 -7.73
N ARG A 23 -3.33 -5.38 -8.57
CA ARG A 23 -3.61 -5.55 -10.01
C ARG A 23 -4.62 -6.66 -10.26
N GLN A 24 -4.58 -7.72 -9.46
CA GLN A 24 -5.48 -8.88 -9.57
C GLN A 24 -6.84 -8.66 -8.89
N ALA A 25 -6.92 -7.72 -7.97
CA ALA A 25 -8.14 -7.35 -7.29
C ALA A 25 -9.23 -6.89 -8.28
N ARG A 26 -10.47 -7.31 -8.01
CA ARG A 26 -11.66 -6.95 -8.78
C ARG A 26 -12.15 -5.54 -8.49
N GLY A 27 -11.87 -5.04 -7.30
CA GLY A 27 -12.26 -3.68 -6.94
C GLY A 27 -12.06 -3.37 -5.47
N LEU A 28 -12.25 -2.09 -5.18
CA LEU A 28 -12.18 -1.49 -3.86
C LEU A 28 -13.53 -1.57 -3.15
N THR A 29 -13.55 -2.03 -1.90
CA THR A 29 -14.76 -2.13 -1.07
C THR A 29 -14.78 -1.13 0.07
N ASP A 30 -13.62 -0.81 0.63
CA ASP A 30 -13.47 0.19 1.68
C ASP A 30 -12.11 0.89 1.57
N PHE A 31 -12.07 2.17 1.94
CA PHE A 31 -10.88 2.99 1.83
C PHE A 31 -10.80 4.04 2.93
N SER A 32 -9.60 4.15 3.48
CA SER A 32 -9.13 5.29 4.27
C SER A 32 -7.64 5.51 3.97
N PRO A 33 -7.07 6.67 4.35
CA PRO A 33 -5.66 6.94 4.11
C PRO A 33 -4.69 5.90 4.69
N THR A 34 -5.06 5.18 5.75
CA THR A 34 -4.18 4.19 6.42
C THR A 34 -4.71 2.76 6.33
N ARG A 35 -5.84 2.53 5.66
CA ARG A 35 -6.45 1.22 5.47
C ARG A 35 -7.12 1.11 4.11
N LEU A 36 -6.91 -0.02 3.46
CA LEU A 36 -7.43 -0.33 2.15
C LEU A 36 -8.06 -1.73 2.18
N ARG A 37 -9.31 -1.86 1.72
CA ARG A 37 -9.97 -3.16 1.58
C ARG A 37 -10.40 -3.39 0.14
N VAL A 38 -9.98 -4.51 -0.42
CA VAL A 38 -10.24 -4.91 -1.80
C VAL A 38 -10.83 -6.31 -1.86
N LEU A 39 -11.45 -6.65 -2.97
CA LEU A 39 -11.80 -8.03 -3.30
C LEU A 39 -10.75 -8.62 -4.22
N ASP A 40 -10.21 -9.76 -3.83
CA ASP A 40 -9.30 -10.54 -4.68
C ASP A 40 -10.03 -11.17 -5.88
N ALA A 41 -9.31 -11.85 -6.76
CA ALA A 41 -9.83 -12.55 -7.93
C ALA A 41 -10.94 -13.57 -7.58
N ASP A 42 -10.88 -14.17 -6.39
CA ASP A 42 -11.84 -15.13 -5.86
C ASP A 42 -13.01 -14.49 -5.06
N ASN A 43 -13.17 -13.16 -5.13
CA ASN A 43 -14.14 -12.38 -4.33
C ASN A 43 -13.93 -12.49 -2.80
N LEU A 44 -12.75 -12.90 -2.36
CA LEU A 44 -12.41 -12.89 -0.95
C LEU A 44 -11.92 -11.49 -0.53
N PRO A 45 -12.37 -10.97 0.63
CA PRO A 45 -11.90 -9.68 1.11
C PRO A 45 -10.44 -9.77 1.57
N VAL A 46 -9.62 -8.86 1.04
CA VAL A 46 -8.24 -8.63 1.48
C VAL A 46 -8.17 -7.22 2.03
N GLU A 47 -7.60 -7.07 3.21
CA GLU A 47 -7.43 -5.79 3.88
C GLU A 47 -5.95 -5.54 4.18
N PHE A 48 -5.53 -4.31 3.92
CA PHE A 48 -4.23 -3.79 4.32
C PHE A 48 -4.46 -2.62 5.27
N PHE A 49 -3.80 -2.61 6.41
CA PHE A 49 -3.86 -1.46 7.32
C PHE A 49 -2.54 -1.24 8.03
N HIS A 50 -2.28 0.00 8.41
CA HIS A 50 -1.14 0.36 9.24
C HIS A 50 -1.52 0.35 10.72
N ASP A 51 -0.72 -0.34 11.51
CA ASP A 51 -0.75 -0.26 12.97
C ASP A 51 0.40 0.61 13.46
N ALA A 52 0.06 1.84 13.85
CA ALA A 52 1.02 2.81 14.36
C ALA A 52 1.63 2.41 15.72
N GLY A 53 0.95 1.56 16.50
CA GLY A 53 1.45 1.10 17.79
C GLY A 53 2.63 0.13 17.63
N SER A 54 2.50 -0.82 16.70
CA SER A 54 3.53 -1.80 16.39
C SER A 54 4.50 -1.36 15.28
N ARG A 55 4.23 -0.24 14.59
CA ARG A 55 4.99 0.23 13.41
C ARG A 55 5.03 -0.84 12.32
N THR A 56 3.89 -1.48 12.07
CA THR A 56 3.77 -2.53 11.06
C THR A 56 2.60 -2.27 10.11
N VAL A 57 2.74 -2.75 8.89
CA VAL A 57 1.62 -2.91 7.96
C VAL A 57 1.15 -4.34 8.08
N MET A 58 -0.15 -4.52 8.29
CA MET A 58 -0.80 -5.80 8.42
C MET A 58 -1.60 -6.11 7.16
N ARG A 59 -1.60 -7.38 6.77
CA ARG A 59 -2.46 -7.91 5.72
C ARG A 59 -3.42 -8.92 6.33
N VAL A 60 -4.71 -8.70 6.17
CA VAL A 60 -5.77 -9.64 6.56
C VAL A 60 -6.37 -10.26 5.31
N ALA A 61 -6.34 -11.58 5.22
CA ALA A 61 -7.03 -12.33 4.17
C ALA A 61 -7.51 -13.67 4.71
N GLY A 62 -8.72 -14.08 4.35
CA GLY A 62 -9.27 -15.37 4.79
C GLY A 62 -9.36 -15.52 6.32
N GLY A 63 -9.48 -14.41 7.06
CA GLY A 63 -9.52 -14.42 8.53
C GLY A 63 -8.15 -14.52 9.22
N ALA A 64 -7.06 -14.69 8.47
CA ALA A 64 -5.70 -14.66 8.99
C ALA A 64 -5.10 -13.25 8.87
N THR A 65 -4.44 -12.79 9.93
CA THR A 65 -3.69 -11.52 9.95
C THR A 65 -2.20 -11.82 9.93
N ASN A 66 -1.50 -11.31 8.92
CA ASN A 66 -0.07 -11.50 8.74
C ASN A 66 0.66 -10.15 8.75
N ASN A 67 1.84 -10.11 9.36
CA ASN A 67 2.74 -8.98 9.25
C ASN A 67 3.22 -8.88 7.80
N TYR A 68 2.92 -7.77 7.16
CA TYR A 68 3.26 -7.52 5.76
C TYR A 68 4.59 -6.79 5.63
N LEU A 69 4.76 -5.75 6.44
CA LEU A 69 5.95 -4.91 6.48
C LEU A 69 6.18 -4.46 7.93
N THR A 70 7.42 -4.52 8.39
CA THR A 70 7.82 -4.05 9.71
C THR A 70 8.63 -2.77 9.61
N ASP A 71 8.81 -2.08 10.73
CA ASP A 71 9.56 -0.81 10.78
C ASP A 71 8.93 0.29 9.91
N CYS A 72 7.61 0.23 9.68
CA CYS A 72 6.85 1.19 8.88
C CYS A 72 6.32 2.31 9.79
N ASP A 73 6.82 3.52 9.58
CA ASP A 73 6.42 4.70 10.37
C ASP A 73 5.12 5.32 9.88
N SER A 74 4.92 5.34 8.57
CA SER A 74 3.73 5.91 7.97
C SER A 74 3.32 5.16 6.71
N LEU A 75 2.02 4.99 6.53
CA LEU A 75 1.39 4.48 5.32
C LEU A 75 0.32 5.46 4.87
N GLN A 76 0.32 5.77 3.58
CA GLN A 76 -0.69 6.60 2.95
C GLN A 76 -1.19 5.93 1.67
N PHE A 77 -2.50 5.73 1.62
CA PHE A 77 -3.21 5.36 0.41
C PHE A 77 -3.92 6.57 -0.17
N SER A 78 -3.98 6.64 -1.48
CA SER A 78 -4.82 7.59 -2.23
C SER A 78 -5.47 6.86 -3.40
N VAL A 79 -6.71 7.20 -3.71
CA VAL A 79 -7.50 6.54 -4.74
C VAL A 79 -7.90 7.55 -5.81
N TYR A 80 -7.83 7.12 -7.06
CA TYR A 80 -8.12 7.94 -8.22
C TYR A 80 -8.97 7.19 -9.24
N GLN A 81 -9.72 7.94 -10.03
CA GLN A 81 -10.33 7.46 -11.26
C GLN A 81 -9.28 7.37 -12.39
N HIS A 82 -9.61 6.67 -13.48
CA HIS A 82 -8.72 6.61 -14.65
C HIS A 82 -8.78 7.92 -15.48
N THR A 83 -9.78 8.76 -15.25
CA THR A 83 -9.97 10.01 -15.97
C THR A 83 -8.94 11.03 -15.51
N VAL A 84 -8.05 11.41 -16.43
CA VAL A 84 -7.10 12.51 -16.24
C VAL A 84 -7.83 13.85 -16.27
N GLN A 85 -7.47 14.75 -15.36
CA GLN A 85 -7.99 16.10 -15.36
C GLN A 85 -7.31 16.91 -16.47
N SER A 86 -8.12 17.53 -17.34
CA SER A 86 -7.62 18.26 -18.51
C SER A 86 -6.60 19.33 -18.10
N ASN A 87 -5.50 19.42 -18.85
CA ASN A 87 -4.36 20.32 -18.59
C ASN A 87 -3.62 20.07 -17.25
N THR A 88 -3.75 18.88 -16.66
CA THR A 88 -2.98 18.48 -15.47
C THR A 88 -2.39 17.06 -15.64
N PHE A 89 -1.44 16.71 -14.79
CA PHE A 89 -0.92 15.34 -14.66
C PHE A 89 -1.64 14.53 -13.58
N GLU A 90 -2.77 15.04 -13.09
CA GLU A 90 -3.53 14.45 -11.99
C GLU A 90 -4.79 13.74 -12.49
N CYS A 91 -5.23 12.75 -11.72
CA CYS A 91 -6.47 12.03 -11.96
C CYS A 91 -7.54 12.52 -10.98
N TYR A 92 -8.81 12.48 -11.39
CA TYR A 92 -9.91 12.85 -10.50
C TYR A 92 -10.03 11.90 -9.31
N ASN A 93 -10.38 12.45 -8.14
CA ASN A 93 -10.80 11.64 -7.00
C ASN A 93 -12.13 10.95 -7.32
N PRO A 94 -12.30 9.67 -6.94
CA PRO A 94 -13.54 8.96 -7.19
C PRO A 94 -14.68 9.48 -6.32
N LEU A 95 -15.82 9.78 -6.93
CA LEU A 95 -17.04 10.16 -6.19
C LEU A 95 -17.59 8.97 -5.41
N TYR A 96 -17.47 7.77 -5.98
CA TYR A 96 -17.83 6.49 -5.35
C TYR A 96 -16.64 5.52 -5.42
N LEU A 97 -16.49 4.64 -4.42
CA LEU A 97 -15.46 3.58 -4.42
C LEU A 97 -15.58 2.64 -5.65
N ALA A 98 -16.78 2.56 -6.23
CA ALA A 98 -17.07 1.89 -7.49
C ALA A 98 -16.26 2.44 -8.68
N ASP A 99 -15.84 3.70 -8.62
CA ASP A 99 -15.14 4.40 -9.71
C ASP A 99 -13.62 4.39 -9.52
N ALA A 100 -13.13 3.96 -8.35
CA ALA A 100 -11.69 3.87 -8.11
C ALA A 100 -11.05 2.90 -9.11
N ARG A 101 -10.06 3.38 -9.88
CA ARG A 101 -9.35 2.59 -10.88
C ARG A 101 -7.85 2.54 -10.62
N VAL A 102 -7.32 3.53 -9.91
CA VAL A 102 -5.89 3.62 -9.56
C VAL A 102 -5.77 3.84 -8.07
N ILE A 103 -4.84 3.13 -7.44
CA ILE A 103 -4.43 3.33 -6.05
C ILE A 103 -2.99 3.81 -6.07
N GLN A 104 -2.72 4.92 -5.39
CA GLN A 104 -1.38 5.31 -5.01
C GLN A 104 -1.10 4.84 -3.59
N ILE A 105 0.05 4.21 -3.41
CA ILE A 105 0.54 3.72 -2.14
C ILE A 105 1.84 4.47 -1.87
N THR A 106 1.98 5.00 -0.66
CA THR A 106 3.24 5.59 -0.21
C THR A 106 3.48 5.17 1.22
N TRP A 107 4.67 4.68 1.52
CA TRP A 107 5.07 4.41 2.89
C TRP A 107 6.49 4.84 3.16
N VAL A 108 6.77 5.04 4.45
CA VAL A 108 8.09 5.37 4.97
C VAL A 108 8.42 4.35 6.05
N CYS A 109 9.57 3.72 5.92
CA CYS A 109 10.10 2.80 6.91
C CYS A 109 11.39 3.33 7.50
N SER A 110 11.59 3.18 8.82
CA SER A 110 12.85 3.52 9.46
C SER A 110 13.29 2.54 10.55
N ARG A 111 14.61 2.33 10.63
CA ARG A 111 15.22 1.49 11.65
C ARG A 111 16.34 2.24 12.39
N LYS A 112 16.42 2.02 13.71
CA LYS A 112 17.53 2.50 14.56
C LYS A 112 18.66 1.47 14.58
N ILE A 113 19.90 1.92 14.42
CA ILE A 113 21.09 1.06 14.51
C ILE A 113 21.82 1.34 15.83
N LEU A 114 21.81 0.36 16.74
CA LEU A 114 22.71 0.24 17.91
C LEU A 114 23.05 1.56 18.63
N GLY A 115 22.05 2.23 19.21
CA GLY A 115 22.24 3.33 20.18
C GLY A 115 22.79 4.65 19.61
N ALA A 116 23.30 4.69 18.38
CA ALA A 116 23.66 5.92 17.68
C ALA A 116 22.55 6.30 16.69
N LYS A 117 22.30 7.61 16.56
CA LYS A 117 21.18 8.20 15.77
C LYS A 117 21.44 8.12 14.25
N ALA A 118 21.81 6.95 13.74
CA ALA A 118 21.82 6.66 12.31
C ALA A 118 20.43 6.12 11.93
N ASN A 119 19.49 7.03 11.72
CA ASN A 119 18.19 6.69 11.16
C ASN A 119 18.41 6.25 9.73
N THR A 120 17.93 5.06 9.40
CA THR A 120 17.95 4.54 8.05
C THR A 120 16.53 4.60 7.53
N GLU A 121 16.25 5.43 6.52
CA GLU A 121 14.90 5.69 6.01
C GLU A 121 14.76 5.12 4.59
N SER A 122 13.69 4.36 4.34
CA SER A 122 13.29 3.86 3.02
C SER A 122 11.91 4.41 2.70
N VAL A 123 11.80 5.11 1.56
CA VAL A 123 10.52 5.64 1.06
C VAL A 123 10.18 4.91 -0.21
N GLN A 124 9.02 4.27 -0.25
CA GLN A 124 8.51 3.64 -1.47
C GLN A 124 7.18 4.28 -1.85
N SER A 125 7.00 4.50 -3.15
CA SER A 125 5.75 4.99 -3.71
C SER A 125 5.45 4.30 -5.02
N ALA A 126 4.20 3.87 -5.19
CA ALA A 126 3.73 3.28 -6.43
C ALA A 126 2.29 3.69 -6.74
N ARG A 127 2.01 3.79 -8.04
CA ARG A 127 0.66 3.88 -8.57
C ARG A 127 0.29 2.56 -9.24
N VAL A 128 -0.79 1.97 -8.79
CA VAL A 128 -1.25 0.65 -9.21
C VAL A 128 -2.67 0.78 -9.74
N ALA A 129 -2.87 0.44 -11.01
CA ALA A 129 -4.20 0.34 -11.60
C ALA A 129 -4.78 -1.05 -11.39
N PHE A 130 -6.07 -1.13 -11.07
CA PHE A 130 -6.83 -2.38 -11.10
C PHE A 130 -6.88 -2.90 -12.54
N ARG A 131 -6.52 -4.17 -12.77
CA ARG A 131 -6.51 -4.76 -14.12
C ARG A 131 -7.71 -5.67 -14.38
N ASN A 132 -8.28 -6.28 -13.34
CA ASN A 132 -9.34 -7.28 -13.46
C ASN A 132 -10.73 -6.75 -13.09
N ARG A 133 -10.94 -5.44 -13.28
CA ARG A 133 -12.21 -4.77 -12.98
C ARG A 133 -13.00 -4.61 -14.28
N ASN A 134 -13.95 -5.52 -14.52
CA ASN A 134 -14.97 -5.41 -15.56
C ASN A 134 -16.13 -4.54 -15.08
#